data_AF-A0A7Y7ZEY4-F1
#
_entry.id   AF-A0A7Y7ZEY4-F1
#
_cell.length_a   1.000
_cell.length_b   1.000
_cell.length_c   1.000
_cell.angle_alpha   90.00
_cell.angle_beta   90.00
_cell.angle_gamma   90.00
#
_symmetry.space_group_name_H-M   'P 1'
#
loop_
_entity.id
_entity.type
_entity.pdbx_description
1 polymer ?
#
loop_
_entity_poly.entity_id
_entity_poly.type
_entity_poly.pdbx_seq_one_letter_code
_entity_poly.pdbx_strand_id
1 'polypeptide(L)'
;MKSALKLALEALELAVECGGALDLDTYVEAKRKLQSMVDNIVRYDRKLDRDERSPQGDDYNELLSILDLATSESQAAAAPAVVAA
;
A
#
# COMPACT_ATOMS: atom_id res chain seq x y z
N MET A 1 -8.09 -14.14 -14.75
CA MET A 1 -7.73 -14.52 -13.37
C MET A 1 -7.81 -13.26 -12.52
N LYS A 2 -8.51 -13.25 -11.38
CA LYS A 2 -8.55 -12.06 -10.49
C LYS A 2 -7.31 -12.07 -9.60
N SER A 3 -6.71 -10.91 -9.35
CA SER A 3 -5.63 -10.78 -8.37
C SER A 3 -6.17 -10.97 -6.95
N ALA A 4 -5.30 -11.34 -6.01
CA ALA A 4 -5.68 -11.46 -4.59
C ALA A 4 -6.29 -10.16 -4.05
N LEU A 5 -5.72 -9.00 -4.44
CA LEU A 5 -6.23 -7.68 -4.04
C LEU A 5 -7.63 -7.41 -4.58
N LYS A 6 -7.91 -7.78 -5.84
CA LYS A 6 -9.23 -7.62 -6.43
C LYS A 6 -10.27 -8.52 -5.74
N LEU A 7 -9.88 -9.75 -5.39
CA LEU A 7 -10.74 -10.65 -4.61
C LEU A 7 -11.03 -10.10 -3.20
N ALA A 8 -10.04 -9.52 -2.53
CA ALA A 8 -10.21 -8.92 -1.21
C ALA A 8 -11.13 -7.69 -1.24
N LEU A 9 -10.99 -6.81 -2.24
CA LEU A 9 -11.89 -5.66 -2.43
C LEU A 9 -13.33 -6.09 -2.68
N GLU A 10 -13.55 -7.09 -3.54
CA GLU A 10 -14.88 -7.64 -3.82
C GLU A 10 -15.49 -8.30 -2.58
N ALA A 11 -14.69 -9.02 -1.78
CA ALA A 11 -15.14 -9.61 -0.53
C ALA A 11 -15.56 -8.54 0.50
N LEU A 12 -14.81 -7.44 0.61
CA LEU A 12 -15.15 -6.31 1.48
C LEU A 12 -16.39 -5.57 0.98
N GLU A 13 -16.55 -5.43 -0.33
CA GLU A 13 -17.77 -4.87 -0.92
C GLU A 13 -19.00 -5.71 -0.58
N LEU A 14 -18.93 -7.02 -0.77
CA LEU A 14 -19.99 -7.95 -0.36
C LEU A 14 -20.26 -7.88 1.15
N ALA A 15 -19.23 -7.74 1.98
CA ALA A 15 -19.39 -7.58 3.43
C ALA A 15 -20.05 -6.25 3.81
N VAL A 16 -19.81 -5.17 3.08
CA VAL A 16 -20.51 -3.89 3.26
C VAL A 16 -21.98 -3.99 2.84
N GLU A 17 -22.27 -4.69 1.74
CA GLU A 17 -23.63 -4.82 1.20
C GLU A 17 -24.50 -5.80 2.00
N CYS A 18 -23.93 -6.92 2.45
CA CYS A 18 -24.66 -8.02 3.08
C CYS A 18 -24.37 -8.19 4.58
N GLY A 19 -23.39 -7.48 5.14
CA GLY A 19 -22.97 -7.62 6.53
C GLY A 19 -23.98 -7.07 7.52
N GLY A 20 -23.86 -7.49 8.78
CA GLY A 20 -24.62 -6.92 9.88
C GLY A 20 -24.13 -5.51 10.22
N ALA A 21 -25.03 -4.66 10.74
CA ALA A 21 -24.72 -3.26 11.09
C ALA A 21 -23.57 -3.10 12.10
N LEU A 22 -23.29 -4.12 12.92
CA LEU A 22 -22.24 -4.11 13.93
C LEU A 22 -20.83 -3.97 13.36
N ASP A 23 -20.56 -4.55 12.18
CA ASP A 23 -19.23 -4.59 11.57
C ASP A 23 -19.12 -3.70 10.33
N LEU A 24 -20.19 -2.99 9.96
CA LEU A 24 -20.27 -2.20 8.74
C LEU A 24 -19.16 -1.14 8.66
N ASP A 25 -18.95 -0.39 9.74
CA ASP A 25 -17.91 0.65 9.79
C ASP A 25 -16.51 0.05 9.58
N THR A 26 -16.24 -1.11 10.18
CA THR A 26 -14.99 -1.85 10.02
C THR A 26 -14.79 -2.29 8.56
N TYR A 27 -15.83 -2.81 7.90
CA TYR A 27 -15.74 -3.22 6.50
C TYR A 27 -15.56 -2.04 5.55
N VAL A 28 -16.26 -0.92 5.80
CA VAL A 28 -16.12 0.32 5.02
C VAL A 28 -14.70 0.88 5.16
N GLU A 29 -14.17 0.93 6.39
CA GLU A 29 -12.82 1.42 6.65
C GLU A 29 -11.77 0.51 6.00
N ALA A 30 -11.90 -0.81 6.16
CA ALA A 30 -11.00 -1.79 5.54
C ALA A 30 -11.02 -1.67 4.00
N LYS A 31 -12.21 -1.55 3.39
CA LYS A 31 -12.36 -1.35 1.94
C LYS A 31 -11.65 -0.09 1.49
N ARG A 32 -11.87 1.03 2.19
CA ARG A 32 -11.26 2.32 1.88
C ARG A 32 -9.72 2.26 1.99
N LYS A 33 -9.19 1.67 3.06
CA LYS A 33 -7.73 1.53 3.25
C LYS A 33 -7.10 0.67 2.17
N LEU A 34 -7.71 -0.48 1.85
CA LEU A 34 -7.21 -1.37 0.81
C LEU A 34 -7.24 -0.71 -0.57
N GLN A 35 -8.33 -0.01 -0.90
CA GLN A 35 -8.43 0.72 -2.16
C GLN A 35 -7.35 1.81 -2.25
N SER A 36 -7.16 2.59 -1.19
CA SER A 36 -6.13 3.64 -1.15
C SER A 36 -4.73 3.06 -1.33
N MET A 37 -4.45 1.89 -0.75
CA MET A 37 -3.17 1.19 -0.93
C MET A 37 -2.96 0.80 -2.39
N VAL A 38 -3.95 0.19 -3.04
CA VAL A 38 -3.90 -0.18 -4.46
C VAL A 38 -3.65 1.05 -5.34
N ASP A 39 -4.39 2.14 -5.11
CA ASP A 39 -4.26 3.37 -5.88
C ASP A 39 -2.87 3.99 -5.74
N ASN A 40 -2.28 3.94 -4.54
CA ASN A 40 -0.94 4.43 -4.28
C ASN A 40 0.14 3.59 -4.95
N ILE A 41 0.02 2.25 -4.95
CA ILE A 41 0.95 1.34 -5.67
C ILE A 41 0.92 1.63 -7.17
N VAL A 42 -0.27 1.73 -7.75
CA VAL A 42 -0.42 2.02 -9.20
C VAL A 42 0.13 3.40 -9.55
N ARG A 43 -0.06 4.40 -8.67
CA ARG A 43 0.53 5.73 -8.88
C ARG A 43 2.05 5.67 -8.83
N TYR A 44 2.59 4.89 -7.90
CA TYR A 44 4.03 4.73 -7.72
C TYR A 44 4.69 4.04 -8.91
N ASP A 45 4.11 2.95 -9.38
CA ASP A 45 4.51 2.24 -10.61
C ASP A 45 4.56 3.18 -11.83
N ARG A 46 3.49 3.94 -12.05
CA ARG A 46 3.43 4.96 -13.13
C ARG A 46 4.46 6.08 -13.00
N LYS A 47 4.92 6.38 -11.78
CA LYS A 47 5.99 7.36 -11.54
C LYS A 47 7.32 6.78 -11.98
N LEU A 48 7.63 5.53 -11.61
CA LEU A 48 8.85 4.84 -12.03
C LEU A 48 8.92 4.67 -13.56
N ASP A 49 7.80 4.28 -14.19
CA ASP A 49 7.72 4.20 -15.66
C ASP A 49 8.03 5.54 -16.33
N ARG A 50 7.49 6.64 -15.79
CA ARG A 50 7.71 7.99 -16.32
C ARG A 50 9.16 8.46 -16.15
N ASP A 51 9.79 8.04 -15.06
CA ASP A 51 11.18 8.40 -14.76
C ASP A 51 12.18 7.59 -15.62
N GLU A 52 11.71 6.63 -16.44
CA GLU A 52 12.50 5.76 -17.33
C GLU A 52 13.74 5.14 -16.66
N ARG A 53 13.65 4.89 -15.36
CA ARG A 53 14.77 4.40 -14.55
C ARG A 53 14.42 3.07 -13.90
N SER A 54 15.42 2.21 -13.76
CA SER A 54 15.26 0.98 -13.00
C SER A 54 15.02 1.28 -11.51
N PRO A 55 14.16 0.51 -10.82
CA PRO A 55 13.96 0.65 -9.38
C PRO A 55 15.27 0.48 -8.60
N GLN A 56 15.47 1.31 -7.60
CA GLN A 56 16.59 1.30 -6.65
C GLN A 56 16.12 0.90 -5.25
N GLY A 57 17.06 0.81 -4.31
CA GLY A 57 16.76 0.44 -2.91
C GLY A 57 15.72 1.37 -2.26
N ASP A 58 15.82 2.66 -2.50
CA ASP A 58 14.84 3.64 -2.00
C ASP A 58 13.45 3.41 -2.57
N ASP A 59 13.36 2.95 -3.82
CA ASP A 59 12.08 2.68 -4.44
C ASP A 59 11.38 1.46 -3.83
N TYR A 60 12.17 0.47 -3.46
CA TYR A 60 11.69 -0.68 -2.71
C TYR A 60 11.21 -0.29 -1.30
N ASN A 61 11.94 0.59 -0.62
CA ASN A 61 11.55 1.11 0.70
C ASN A 61 10.23 1.92 0.61
N GLU A 62 10.07 2.75 -0.41
CA GLU A 62 8.83 3.50 -0.65
C GLU A 62 7.65 2.55 -0.91
N LEU A 63 7.86 1.49 -1.70
CA LEU A 63 6.84 0.47 -1.94
C LEU A 63 6.45 -0.29 -0.65
N LEU A 64 7.43 -0.68 0.18
CA LEU A 64 7.16 -1.30 1.49
C LEU A 64 6.38 -0.37 2.41
N SER A 65 6.69 0.93 2.39
CA SER A 65 5.93 1.92 3.15
C SER A 65 4.49 2.06 2.64
N ILE A 66 4.28 2.04 1.32
CA ILE A 66 2.92 2.09 0.73
C ILE A 66 2.10 0.86 1.14
N LEU A 67 2.75 -0.31 1.23
CA LEU A 67 2.14 -1.57 1.65
C LEU A 67 1.92 -1.66 3.17
N ASP A 68 2.37 -0.67 3.94
CA ASP A 68 2.38 -0.70 5.41
C ASP A 68 3.14 -1.91 5.97
N LEU A 69 4.18 -2.33 5.24
CA LEU A 69 5.07 -3.45 5.58
C LEU A 69 6.47 -2.96 5.99
N ALA A 70 6.70 -1.64 5.99
CA ALA A 70 7.96 -1.07 6.43
C ALA A 70 8.17 -1.39 7.91
N THR A 71 9.16 -2.22 8.21
CA THR A 71 9.61 -2.46 9.58
C THR A 71 10.51 -1.31 10.04
N SER A 72 10.71 -1.18 11.36
CA SER A 72 11.60 -0.16 11.93
C SER A 72 13.03 -0.20 11.35
N GLU A 73 13.47 -1.34 10.83
CA GLU A 73 14.77 -1.51 10.17
C GLU A 73 14.82 -0.88 8.77
N SER A 74 13.73 -0.98 7.98
CA SER A 74 13.64 -0.34 6.66
C SER A 74 13.62 1.19 6.75
N GLN A 75 13.08 1.76 7.83
CA GLN A 75 13.08 3.21 8.06
C GLN A 75 14.45 3.75 8.53
N ALA A 76 15.25 2.94 9.22
CA ALA A 76 16.59 3.32 9.66
C ALA A 76 17.61 3.41 8.51
N ALA A 77 17.46 2.57 7.47
CA ALA A 77 18.32 2.59 6.29
C ALA A 77 18.10 3.81 5.37
N ALA A 78 16.93 4.45 5.45
CA ALA A 78 16.59 5.64 4.65
C ALA A 78 16.99 6.97 5.31
N ALA A 79 17.49 6.95 6.54
CA ALA A 79 18.00 8.15 7.20
C ALA A 79 19.37 8.52 6.62
N PRO A 80 19.58 9.77 6.15
CA PRO A 80 20.90 10.19 5.72
C PRO A 80 21.82 10.11 6.94
N ALA A 81 22.95 9.43 6.80
CA ALA A 81 24.03 9.46 7.77
C ALA A 81 24.43 10.93 7.96
N VAL A 82 23.91 11.55 9.03
CA VAL A 82 24.28 12.91 9.41
C VAL A 82 25.78 12.85 9.68
N VAL A 83 26.52 13.52 8.81
CA VAL A 83 27.97 13.72 8.88
C VAL A 83 28.30 14.23 10.29
N ALA A 84 28.90 13.38 11.11
CA ALA A 84 29.55 13.80 12.33
C ALA A 84 30.96 14.29 11.95
N ALA A 85 31.22 15.53 12.38
CA ALA A 85 32.37 16.38 12.08
C ALA A 85 33.73 15.80 12.49
#